data_AF-A0A4P6YA94-F1
#
_entry.id   AF-A0A4P6YA94-F1
#
_cell.length_a   1.000
_cell.length_b   1.000
_cell.length_c   1.000
_cell.angle_alpha   90.00
_cell.angle_beta   90.00
_cell.angle_gamma   90.00
#
_symmetry.space_group_name_H-M   'P 1'
#
loop_
_entity.id
_entity.type
_entity.pdbx_description
1 polymer ?
#
loop_
_entity_poly.entity_id
_entity_poly.type
_entity_poly.pdbx_seq_one_letter_code
_entity_poly.pdbx_strand_id
1 'polypeptide(L)'
;MKEPIIDPSSIDPKNHLKYWRYRIKGSDDIGKLTVSVLNLNDQDRLVKKRFEIGNAIQVKLEQLNELTEDYINGVQTSTRRKNRIINGIKDLMKEGLPNSIYSATSATVILTDTEYDALKIKLTLLNFWDAELSQLEIDLNKTALNLEK
;
A
#
# COMPACT_ATOMS: atom_id res chain seq x y z
N MET A 1 16.02 14.82 -29.17
CA MET A 1 16.47 13.79 -28.20
C MET A 1 15.31 13.45 -27.31
N LYS A 2 15.11 12.18 -26.95
CA LYS A 2 14.17 11.83 -25.87
C LYS A 2 14.89 12.08 -24.55
N GLU A 3 14.23 12.77 -23.63
CA GLU A 3 14.76 12.95 -22.28
C GLU A 3 14.80 11.57 -21.57
N PRO A 4 15.92 11.21 -20.91
CA PRO A 4 16.02 9.92 -20.24
C PRO A 4 15.06 9.89 -19.03
N ILE A 5 14.09 8.99 -19.08
CA ILE A 5 13.18 8.70 -17.97
C ILE A 5 13.44 7.29 -17.45
N ILE A 6 12.99 7.00 -16.22
CA ILE A 6 13.02 5.65 -15.67
C ILE A 6 12.16 4.72 -16.53
N ASP A 7 12.78 3.68 -17.07
CA ASP A 7 12.10 2.51 -17.63
C ASP A 7 12.03 1.43 -16.53
N PRO A 8 10.84 1.16 -15.95
CA PRO A 8 10.70 0.20 -14.86
C PRO A 8 11.08 -1.25 -15.22
N SER A 9 11.23 -1.58 -16.51
CA SER A 9 11.72 -2.89 -16.95
C SER A 9 13.22 -3.08 -16.76
N SER A 10 13.96 -1.96 -16.64
CA SER A 10 15.43 -1.94 -16.62
C SER A 10 15.99 -1.23 -15.38
N ILE A 11 15.25 -0.27 -14.83
CA ILE A 11 15.66 0.58 -13.71
C ILE A 11 14.61 0.46 -12.61
N ASP A 12 15.02 0.01 -11.43
CA ASP A 12 14.12 -0.04 -10.27
C ASP A 12 13.72 1.38 -9.83
N PRO A 13 12.43 1.77 -9.96
CA PRO A 13 12.00 3.12 -9.63
C PRO A 13 12.23 3.50 -8.16
N LYS A 14 12.32 2.54 -7.23
CA LYS A 14 12.48 2.82 -5.79
C LYS A 14 13.78 3.50 -5.42
N ASN A 15 14.81 3.29 -6.23
CA ASN A 15 16.12 3.90 -6.02
C ASN A 15 16.11 5.39 -6.39
N HIS A 16 15.17 5.80 -7.23
CA HIS A 16 15.12 7.13 -7.85
C HIS A 16 13.87 7.92 -7.48
N LEU A 17 12.82 7.25 -6.97
CA LEU A 17 11.55 7.86 -6.62
C LEU A 17 11.19 7.57 -5.16
N LYS A 18 10.57 8.56 -4.54
CA LYS A 18 10.03 8.48 -3.18
C LYS A 18 8.60 8.96 -3.12
N TYR A 19 7.90 8.49 -2.12
CA TYR A 19 6.52 8.84 -1.84
C TYR A 19 6.44 9.97 -0.80
N TRP A 20 5.61 10.97 -1.07
CA TRP A 20 5.41 12.10 -0.16
C TRP A 20 3.99 12.64 -0.28
N ARG A 21 3.12 12.33 0.69
CA ARG A 21 1.74 12.86 0.77
C ARG A 21 0.98 12.73 -0.56
N TYR A 22 0.93 11.52 -1.12
CA TYR A 22 0.30 11.20 -2.42
C TYR A 22 1.00 11.79 -3.66
N ARG A 23 2.16 12.41 -3.47
CA ARG A 23 3.05 12.90 -4.54
C ARG A 23 4.26 11.99 -4.67
N ILE A 24 4.85 11.99 -5.86
CA ILE A 24 6.09 11.29 -6.15
C ILE A 24 7.22 12.31 -6.25
N LYS A 25 8.32 12.07 -5.55
CA LYS A 25 9.51 12.91 -5.54
C LYS A 25 10.67 12.17 -6.18
N GLY A 26 11.47 12.87 -6.97
CA GLY A 26 12.73 12.35 -7.48
C GLY A 26 13.82 12.49 -6.42
N SER A 27 14.52 11.39 -6.12
CA SER A 27 15.65 11.35 -5.18
C SER A 27 16.94 11.85 -5.82
N ASP A 28 17.07 11.70 -7.13
CA ASP A 28 18.24 12.06 -7.92
C ASP A 28 17.82 12.70 -9.26
N ASP A 29 18.79 12.96 -10.14
CA ASP A 29 18.54 13.73 -11.35
C ASP A 29 17.62 12.99 -12.34
N ILE A 30 17.79 11.67 -12.52
CA ILE A 30 16.89 10.87 -13.37
C ILE A 30 15.48 10.77 -12.77
N GLY A 31 15.35 10.65 -11.44
CA GLY A 31 14.07 10.66 -10.76
C GLY A 31 13.35 12.00 -10.88
N LYS A 32 14.06 13.11 -10.66
CA LYS A 32 13.50 14.47 -10.79
C LYS A 32 13.05 14.75 -12.21
N LEU A 33 13.88 14.36 -13.19
CA LEU A 33 13.55 14.48 -14.61
C LEU A 33 12.32 13.64 -14.94
N THR A 34 12.28 12.37 -14.54
CA THR A 34 11.11 11.48 -14.75
C THR A 34 9.82 12.08 -14.19
N VAL A 35 9.84 12.60 -12.96
CA VAL A 35 8.68 13.27 -12.34
C VAL A 35 8.21 14.46 -13.17
N SER A 36 9.13 15.27 -13.68
CA SER A 36 8.85 16.45 -14.49
C SER A 36 8.29 16.07 -15.87
N VAL A 37 9.00 15.22 -16.61
CA VAL A 37 8.68 14.84 -18.00
C VAL A 37 7.35 14.10 -18.08
N LEU A 38 7.10 13.16 -17.17
CA LEU A 38 5.83 12.42 -17.13
C LEU A 38 4.72 13.18 -16.40
N ASN A 39 5.02 14.36 -15.85
CA ASN A 39 4.14 15.13 -14.99
C ASN A 39 3.46 14.23 -13.94
N LEU A 40 4.27 13.46 -13.19
CA LEU A 40 3.77 12.43 -12.27
C LEU A 40 2.92 13.03 -11.13
N ASN A 41 2.99 14.33 -10.90
CA ASN A 41 2.27 15.05 -9.85
C ASN A 41 1.17 15.97 -10.39
N ASP A 42 0.65 15.68 -11.57
CA ASP A 42 -0.58 16.29 -12.05
C ASP A 42 -1.70 16.18 -10.99
N GLN A 43 -2.23 17.33 -10.55
CA GLN A 43 -3.12 17.40 -9.39
C GLN A 43 -4.44 16.66 -9.65
N ASP A 44 -5.07 16.94 -10.80
CA ASP A 44 -6.40 16.44 -11.12
C ASP A 44 -6.36 14.97 -11.56
N ARG A 45 -5.34 14.59 -12.33
CA ARG A 45 -5.25 13.25 -12.92
C ARG A 45 -4.64 12.22 -11.98
N LEU A 46 -3.59 12.57 -11.24
CA LEU A 46 -2.74 11.59 -10.56
C LEU A 46 -2.70 11.75 -9.04
N VAL A 47 -2.50 12.97 -8.53
CA VAL A 47 -2.42 13.18 -7.08
C VAL A 47 -3.77 12.94 -6.42
N LYS A 48 -4.84 13.51 -6.97
CA LYS A 48 -6.21 13.27 -6.48
C LYS A 48 -6.58 11.79 -6.48
N LYS A 49 -6.24 11.06 -7.55
CA LYS A 49 -6.50 9.61 -7.63
C LYS A 49 -5.74 8.81 -6.58
N ARG A 50 -4.46 9.13 -6.35
CA ARG A 50 -3.67 8.51 -5.29
C ARG A 50 -4.22 8.81 -3.89
N PHE A 51 -4.72 10.04 -3.67
CA PHE A 51 -5.40 10.40 -2.44
C PHE A 51 -6.68 9.58 -2.23
N GLU A 52 -7.55 9.50 -3.24
CA GLU A 52 -8.81 8.72 -3.18
C GLU A 52 -8.54 7.25 -2.84
N ILE A 53 -7.53 6.65 -3.48
CA ILE A 53 -7.10 5.26 -3.23
C ILE A 53 -6.55 5.13 -1.81
N GLY A 54 -5.64 6.00 -1.40
CA GLY A 54 -5.05 5.94 -0.07
C GLY A 54 -6.09 6.09 1.04
N ASN A 55 -7.02 7.03 0.90
CA ASN A 55 -8.11 7.22 1.85
C ASN A 55 -9.02 5.97 1.92
N ALA A 56 -9.34 5.35 0.77
CA ALA A 56 -10.13 4.13 0.75
C ALA A 56 -9.43 2.96 1.47
N ILE A 57 -8.10 2.84 1.32
CA ILE A 57 -7.28 1.85 2.03
C ILE A 57 -7.34 2.08 3.53
N GLN A 58 -7.16 3.33 3.98
CA GLN A 58 -7.16 3.68 5.41
C GLN A 58 -8.51 3.37 6.06
N VAL A 59 -9.61 3.80 5.43
CA VAL A 59 -10.98 3.47 5.87
C VAL A 59 -11.18 1.95 5.93
N LYS A 60 -10.60 1.20 4.99
CA LYS A 60 -10.70 -0.26 5.00
C LYS A 60 -9.93 -0.90 6.15
N LEU A 61 -8.74 -0.38 6.48
CA LEU A 61 -7.94 -0.83 7.62
C LEU A 61 -8.66 -0.57 8.94
N GLU A 62 -9.21 0.65 9.13
CA GLU A 62 -10.03 1.00 10.30
C GLU A 62 -11.19 0.02 10.48
N GLN A 63 -11.96 -0.24 9.41
CA GLN A 63 -13.06 -1.22 9.44
C GLN A 63 -12.59 -2.63 9.79
N LEU A 64 -11.43 -3.06 9.29
CA LEU A 64 -10.88 -4.39 9.61
C LEU A 64 -10.41 -4.45 11.07
N ASN A 65 -9.88 -3.36 11.61
CA ASN A 65 -9.52 -3.25 13.02
C ASN A 65 -10.75 -3.34 13.92
N GLU A 66 -11.82 -2.59 13.63
CA GLU A 66 -13.09 -2.67 14.36
C GLU A 66 -13.66 -4.10 14.35
N LEU A 67 -13.69 -4.74 13.17
CA LEU A 67 -14.15 -6.13 13.04
C LEU A 67 -13.30 -7.11 13.87
N THR A 68 -12.01 -6.86 13.99
CA THR A 68 -11.07 -7.69 14.74
C THR A 68 -11.22 -7.46 16.25
N GLU A 69 -11.48 -6.22 16.67
CA GLU A 69 -11.77 -5.88 18.07
C GLU A 69 -13.08 -6.52 18.54
N ASP A 70 -14.15 -6.44 17.75
CA ASP A 70 -15.40 -7.16 17.99
C ASP A 70 -15.17 -8.67 18.19
N TYR A 71 -14.25 -9.24 17.40
CA TYR A 71 -13.90 -10.65 17.49
C TYR A 71 -13.15 -10.95 18.80
N ILE A 72 -12.16 -10.13 19.16
CA ILE A 72 -11.37 -10.26 20.39
C ILE A 72 -12.26 -10.12 21.63
N ASN A 73 -13.17 -9.15 21.63
CA ASN A 73 -14.06 -8.85 22.75
C ASN A 73 -15.23 -9.85 22.89
N GLY A 74 -15.30 -10.88 22.04
CA GLY A 74 -16.35 -11.90 22.12
C GLY A 74 -17.71 -11.46 21.55
N VAL A 75 -17.81 -10.26 20.96
CA VAL A 75 -19.06 -9.71 20.41
C VAL A 75 -19.54 -10.53 19.21
N GLN A 76 -18.62 -10.87 18.29
CA GLN A 76 -18.94 -11.72 17.14
C GLN A 76 -17.76 -12.62 16.76
N THR A 77 -17.74 -13.85 17.28
CA THR A 77 -16.61 -14.80 17.13
C THR A 77 -16.86 -15.90 16.09
N SER A 78 -17.85 -15.73 15.21
CA SER A 78 -18.19 -16.74 14.21
C SER A 78 -17.03 -16.98 13.22
N THR A 79 -16.95 -18.21 12.68
CA THR A 79 -16.03 -18.54 11.57
C THR A 79 -16.22 -17.60 10.38
N ARG A 80 -17.46 -17.17 10.11
CA ARG A 80 -17.78 -16.19 9.07
C ARG A 80 -17.09 -14.84 9.33
N ARG A 81 -17.07 -14.37 10.60
CA ARG A 81 -16.39 -13.13 10.98
C ARG A 81 -14.88 -13.28 10.80
N LYS A 82 -14.29 -14.37 11.29
CA LYS A 82 -12.87 -14.70 11.07
C LYS A 82 -12.50 -14.64 9.58
N ASN A 83 -13.25 -15.34 8.73
CA ASN A 83 -12.98 -15.38 7.30
C ASN A 83 -13.12 -13.99 6.65
N ARG A 84 -14.09 -13.18 7.08
CA ARG A 84 -14.25 -11.80 6.59
C ARG A 84 -13.05 -10.92 6.91
N ILE A 85 -12.47 -11.08 8.11
CA ILE A 85 -11.27 -10.34 8.53
C ILE A 85 -10.08 -10.78 7.66
N ILE A 86 -9.78 -12.09 7.63
CA ILE A 86 -8.62 -12.64 6.91
C ILE A 86 -8.68 -12.34 5.41
N ASN A 87 -9.82 -12.63 4.77
CA ASN A 87 -9.96 -12.36 3.34
C ASN A 87 -9.95 -10.87 3.06
N GLY A 88 -10.53 -10.05 3.95
CA GLY A 88 -10.54 -8.60 3.79
C GLY A 88 -9.15 -7.98 3.76
N ILE A 89 -8.24 -8.41 4.65
CA ILE A 89 -6.85 -7.93 4.62
C ILE A 89 -6.08 -8.49 3.41
N LYS A 90 -6.30 -9.76 3.03
CA LYS A 90 -5.66 -10.35 1.84
C LYS A 90 -6.06 -9.61 0.57
N ASP A 91 -7.35 -9.33 0.41
CA ASP A 91 -7.87 -8.63 -0.77
C ASP A 91 -7.33 -7.19 -0.83
N LEU A 92 -7.28 -6.49 0.31
CA LEU A 92 -6.68 -5.16 0.40
C LEU A 92 -5.19 -5.18 0.02
N MET A 93 -4.41 -6.13 0.54
CA MET A 93 -2.99 -6.26 0.21
C MET A 93 -2.78 -6.56 -1.27
N LYS A 94 -3.66 -7.33 -1.92
CA LYS A 94 -3.57 -7.61 -3.36
C LYS A 94 -3.64 -6.35 -4.23
N GLU A 95 -4.24 -5.26 -3.76
CA GLU A 95 -4.23 -3.96 -4.45
C GLU A 95 -2.82 -3.34 -4.53
N GLY A 96 -1.90 -3.76 -3.65
CA GLY A 96 -0.49 -3.36 -3.66
C GLY A 96 0.43 -4.21 -4.53
N LEU A 97 -0.09 -5.26 -5.19
CA LEU A 97 0.73 -6.14 -6.03
C LEU A 97 1.04 -5.51 -7.40
N PRO A 98 2.16 -5.87 -8.06
CA PRO A 98 2.64 -5.20 -9.28
C PRO A 98 1.65 -5.14 -10.44
N ASN A 99 0.69 -6.06 -10.51
CA ASN A 99 -0.35 -6.13 -11.55
C ASN A 99 -1.54 -5.19 -11.31
N SER A 100 -1.62 -4.55 -10.14
CA SER A 100 -2.69 -3.62 -9.77
C SER A 100 -2.36 -2.19 -10.21
N ILE A 101 -3.38 -1.44 -10.61
CA ILE A 101 -3.24 -0.01 -10.93
C ILE A 101 -2.94 0.73 -9.63
N TYR A 102 -1.97 1.66 -9.66
CA TYR A 102 -1.49 2.37 -8.48
C TYR A 102 -0.87 1.46 -7.40
N SER A 103 -0.42 0.26 -7.75
CA SER A 103 0.19 -0.70 -6.82
C SER A 103 1.27 -0.11 -5.93
N ALA A 104 2.17 0.71 -6.47
CA ALA A 104 3.20 1.40 -5.67
C ALA A 104 2.61 2.33 -4.61
N THR A 105 1.48 3.00 -4.91
CA THR A 105 0.76 3.82 -3.93
C THR A 105 0.06 2.96 -2.90
N SER A 106 -0.69 1.95 -3.33
CA SER A 106 -1.43 1.08 -2.42
C SER A 106 -0.49 0.35 -1.46
N ALA A 107 0.60 -0.23 -1.97
CA ALA A 107 1.61 -0.89 -1.15
C ALA A 107 2.27 0.07 -0.15
N THR A 108 2.65 1.29 -0.57
CA THR A 108 3.21 2.28 0.36
C THR A 108 2.21 2.68 1.42
N VAL A 109 0.96 2.99 1.06
CA VAL A 109 -0.06 3.39 2.04
C VAL A 109 -0.30 2.25 3.04
N ILE A 110 -0.56 1.03 2.57
CA ILE A 110 -0.79 -0.13 3.45
C ILE A 110 0.38 -0.31 4.43
N LEU A 111 1.63 -0.38 3.94
CA LEU A 111 2.78 -0.71 4.76
C LEU A 111 3.28 0.42 5.66
N THR A 112 2.77 1.64 5.50
CA THR A 112 3.18 2.80 6.32
C THR A 112 2.07 3.32 7.21
N ASP A 113 0.89 2.69 7.17
CA ASP A 113 -0.25 3.05 7.97
C ASP A 113 -0.22 2.36 9.35
N THR A 114 -0.47 3.13 10.40
CA THR A 114 -0.49 2.63 11.77
C THR A 114 -1.63 1.64 12.03
N GLU A 115 -2.75 1.76 11.31
CA GLU A 115 -3.87 0.82 11.41
C GLU A 115 -3.47 -0.56 10.85
N TYR A 116 -2.64 -0.61 9.80
CA TYR A 116 -2.10 -1.88 9.31
C TYR A 116 -1.20 -2.55 10.35
N ASP A 117 -0.29 -1.81 10.97
CA ASP A 117 0.58 -2.33 12.03
C ASP A 117 -0.24 -2.87 13.21
N ALA A 118 -1.24 -2.11 13.66
CA ALA A 118 -2.15 -2.53 14.73
C ALA A 118 -2.94 -3.80 14.35
N LEU A 119 -3.46 -3.86 13.13
CA LEU A 119 -4.20 -5.01 12.63
C LEU A 119 -3.31 -6.25 12.56
N LYS A 120 -2.09 -6.13 12.03
CA LYS A 120 -1.13 -7.23 11.95
C LYS A 120 -0.79 -7.80 13.31
N ILE A 121 -0.58 -6.94 14.32
CA ILE A 121 -0.33 -7.37 15.70
C ILE A 121 -1.52 -8.18 16.22
N LYS A 122 -2.75 -7.66 16.09
CA LYS A 122 -3.98 -8.35 16.52
C LYS A 122 -4.15 -9.71 15.82
N LEU A 123 -3.95 -9.77 14.50
CA LEU A 123 -4.06 -11.01 13.74
C LEU A 123 -2.99 -12.03 14.12
N THR A 124 -1.78 -11.59 14.42
CA THR A 124 -0.69 -12.46 14.87
C THR A 124 -1.04 -13.06 16.24
N LEU A 125 -1.52 -12.24 17.19
CA LEU A 125 -1.95 -12.71 18.52
C LEU A 125 -3.12 -13.71 18.45
N LEU A 126 -4.01 -13.54 17.47
CA LEU A 126 -5.12 -14.46 17.22
C LEU A 126 -4.72 -15.73 16.45
N ASN A 127 -3.46 -15.88 16.02
CA ASN A 127 -3.00 -16.92 15.08
C ASN A 127 -3.78 -16.91 13.75
N PHE A 128 -4.19 -15.73 13.28
CA PHE A 128 -4.86 -15.53 11.98
C PHE A 128 -3.90 -15.08 10.88
N TRP A 129 -2.72 -14.59 11.25
CA TRP A 129 -1.67 -14.24 10.32
C TRP A 129 -1.03 -15.50 9.73
N ASP A 130 -1.38 -15.82 8.48
CA ASP A 130 -0.94 -17.03 7.80
C ASP A 130 0.24 -16.80 6.84
N ALA A 131 0.69 -17.87 6.20
CA ALA A 131 1.79 -17.84 5.24
C ALA A 131 1.47 -16.99 4.00
N GLU A 132 0.20 -16.94 3.57
CA GLU A 132 -0.20 -16.10 2.43
C GLU A 132 -0.07 -14.62 2.79
N LEU A 133 -0.53 -14.20 3.97
CA LEU A 133 -0.36 -12.82 4.44
C LEU A 133 1.11 -12.41 4.57
N SER A 134 1.95 -13.32 5.07
CA SER A 134 3.40 -13.11 5.15
C SER A 134 4.03 -12.93 3.75
N GLN A 135 3.61 -13.75 2.78
CA GLN A 135 4.09 -13.64 1.40
C GLN A 135 3.61 -12.34 0.73
N LEU A 136 2.35 -11.96 0.92
CA LEU A 136 1.80 -10.70 0.42
C LEU A 136 2.57 -9.51 0.97
N GLU A 137 2.93 -9.50 2.26
CA GLU A 137 3.72 -8.42 2.85
C GLU A 137 5.11 -8.30 2.21
N ILE A 138 5.78 -9.43 1.94
CA ILE A 138 7.07 -9.45 1.24
C ILE A 138 6.93 -8.84 -0.16
N ASP A 139 5.88 -9.19 -0.90
CA ASP A 139 5.66 -8.71 -2.26
C ASP A 139 5.24 -7.23 -2.30
N LEU A 140 4.51 -6.76 -1.29
CA LEU A 140 4.20 -5.34 -1.12
C LEU A 140 5.47 -4.55 -0.82
N ASN A 141 6.37 -5.09 0.01
CA ASN A 141 7.67 -4.47 0.28
C ASN A 141 8.53 -4.35 -0.98
N LYS A 142 8.35 -5.21 -1.99
CA LYS A 142 9.00 -5.08 -3.31
C LYS A 142 8.33 -4.07 -4.23
N THR A 143 7.13 -3.58 -3.90
CA THR A 143 6.37 -2.63 -4.73
C THR A 143 6.32 -1.22 -4.11
N ALA A 144 6.26 -1.13 -2.78
CA ALA A 144 6.17 0.11 -2.03
C ALA A 144 7.39 1.04 -2.23
N LEU A 145 7.14 2.32 -2.50
CA LEU A 145 8.16 3.35 -2.51
C LEU A 145 8.60 3.72 -1.09
N ASN A 146 9.86 4.14 -0.98
CA ASN A 146 10.38 4.74 0.25
C ASN A 146 9.71 6.09 0.52
N LEU A 147 9.44 6.38 1.79
CA LEU A 147 8.93 7.69 2.18
C LEU A 147 10.02 8.77 2.05
N GLU A 148 9.62 9.96 1.62
CA GLU A 148 10.44 11.16 1.76
C GLU A 148 10.48 11.59 3.23
N LYS A 149 11.69 11.82 3.74
CA LYS A 149 11.95 12.28 5.11
C LYS A 149 11.87 13.79 5.21
#